data_AF-A0AA87DMD3-F1
#
_entry.id   AF-A0AA87DMD3-F1
#
_cell.length_a   1.000
_cell.length_b   1.000
_cell.length_c   1.000
_cell.angle_alpha   90.00
_cell.angle_beta   90.00
_cell.angle_gamma   90.00
#
_symmetry.space_group_name_H-M   'P 1'
#
loop_
_entity.id
_entity.type
_entity.pdbx_description
1 polymer ?
#
loop_
_entity_poly.entity_id
_entity_poly.type
_entity_poly.pdbx_seq_one_letter_code
_entity_poly.pdbx_strand_id
1 'polypeptide(L)'
;MKKQYFLFQLKRFFTNPKNIGLFALTFILSLYFGLVSVPNRQLIEKVDPYAINGEYRRYTLFLNKATTKIKEMQESKNTHEVPNEGYVNAIKTYPDILNFDKHRINGIKANNWKEYVIYSSKWYKYVDHLIFVDENQQFLYPVQYYQNDNYREDGHFAYQRTAHFYDALAKSKQPLTKNIVEEKTTSQILQNSISGWTTLILILFVVLFAADIVTRSQILFSVERYPIKQKYYSLD
;
A
#
# COMPACT_ATOMS: atom_id res chain seq x y z
N MET A 1 -7.48 -31.78 -31.66
CA MET A 1 -8.02 -30.59 -32.36
C MET A 1 -6.95 -30.02 -33.28
N LYS A 2 -7.24 -29.81 -34.58
CA LYS A 2 -6.24 -29.33 -35.55
C LYS A 2 -5.89 -27.86 -35.26
N LYS A 3 -4.61 -27.50 -35.25
CA LYS A 3 -4.06 -26.13 -35.04
C LYS A 3 -4.79 -25.04 -35.85
N GLN A 4 -5.26 -25.41 -37.05
CA GLN A 4 -6.05 -24.55 -37.94
C GLN A 4 -7.41 -24.15 -37.35
N TYR A 5 -8.09 -25.07 -36.65
CA TYR A 5 -9.37 -24.79 -35.99
C TYR A 5 -9.18 -23.83 -34.80
N PHE A 6 -8.12 -24.02 -34.02
CA PHE A 6 -7.76 -23.12 -32.94
C PHE A 6 -7.44 -21.71 -33.47
N LEU A 7 -6.61 -21.60 -34.52
CA LEU A 7 -6.28 -20.32 -35.16
C LEU A 7 -7.53 -19.63 -35.75
N PHE A 8 -8.46 -20.39 -36.33
CA PHE A 8 -9.72 -19.86 -36.84
C PHE A 8 -10.61 -19.31 -35.73
N GLN A 9 -10.78 -20.08 -34.65
CA GLN A 9 -11.51 -19.64 -33.44
C GLN A 9 -10.87 -18.39 -32.84
N LEU A 10 -9.55 -18.37 -32.72
CA LEU A 10 -8.78 -17.23 -32.20
C LEU A 10 -8.97 -15.98 -33.07
N LYS A 11 -8.87 -16.13 -34.39
CA LYS A 11 -9.09 -15.02 -35.35
C LYS A 11 -10.51 -14.48 -35.20
N ARG A 12 -11.51 -15.35 -35.16
CA ARG A 12 -12.92 -14.97 -35.03
C ARG A 12 -13.24 -14.34 -33.67
N PHE A 13 -12.53 -14.75 -32.62
CA PHE A 13 -12.61 -14.16 -31.29
C PHE A 13 -12.10 -12.71 -31.29
N PHE A 14 -10.95 -12.43 -31.93
CA PHE A 14 -10.38 -11.08 -32.01
C PHE A 14 -11.04 -10.16 -33.05
N THR A 15 -11.74 -10.69 -34.05
CA THR A 15 -12.44 -9.87 -35.07
C THR A 15 -13.91 -9.60 -34.75
N ASN A 16 -14.46 -10.19 -33.69
CA ASN A 16 -15.84 -9.93 -33.27
C ASN A 16 -15.95 -8.51 -32.70
N PRO A 17 -16.80 -7.62 -33.28
CA PRO A 17 -16.90 -6.22 -32.84
C PRO A 17 -17.30 -6.08 -31.37
N LYS A 18 -18.08 -7.02 -30.81
CA LYS A 18 -18.40 -7.06 -29.38
C LYS A 18 -17.16 -7.30 -28.52
N ASN A 19 -16.32 -8.26 -28.93
CA ASN A 19 -15.08 -8.58 -28.22
C ASN A 19 -14.06 -7.45 -28.34
N ILE A 20 -13.96 -6.82 -29.52
CA ILE A 20 -13.12 -5.64 -29.73
C ILE A 20 -13.55 -4.50 -28.79
N GLY A 21 -14.86 -4.23 -28.69
CA GLY A 21 -15.39 -3.23 -27.76
C GLY A 21 -15.08 -3.55 -26.31
N LEU A 22 -15.20 -4.82 -25.91
CA LEU A 22 -14.85 -5.28 -24.58
C LEU A 22 -13.35 -5.12 -24.31
N PHE A 23 -12.48 -5.52 -25.23
CA PHE A 23 -11.03 -5.34 -25.14
C PHE A 23 -10.63 -3.86 -25.04
N ALA A 24 -11.24 -3.00 -25.86
CA ALA A 24 -10.99 -1.56 -25.81
C ALA A 24 -11.40 -0.98 -24.45
N LEU A 25 -12.57 -1.37 -23.92
CA LEU A 25 -13.03 -0.94 -22.60
C LEU A 25 -12.10 -1.44 -21.48
N THR A 26 -11.72 -2.73 -21.50
CA THR A 26 -10.79 -3.30 -20.52
C THR A 26 -9.42 -2.62 -20.59
N PHE A 27 -8.93 -2.30 -21.79
CA PHE A 27 -7.67 -1.58 -21.97
C PHE A 27 -7.74 -0.16 -21.40
N ILE A 28 -8.81 0.59 -21.70
CA ILE A 28 -9.03 1.94 -21.16
C ILE A 28 -9.14 1.90 -19.64
N LEU A 29 -9.89 0.96 -19.08
CA LEU A 29 -10.00 0.77 -17.63
C LEU A 29 -8.64 0.41 -17.02
N SER A 30 -7.87 -0.47 -17.66
CA SER A 30 -6.53 -0.84 -17.19
C SER A 30 -5.57 0.35 -17.18
N LEU A 31 -5.62 1.20 -18.21
CA LEU A 31 -4.87 2.45 -18.25
C LEU A 31 -5.32 3.42 -17.17
N TYR A 32 -6.63 3.58 -16.96
CA TYR A 32 -7.17 4.44 -15.91
C TYR A 32 -6.74 3.97 -14.51
N PHE A 33 -6.89 2.68 -14.20
CA PHE A 33 -6.49 2.14 -12.91
C PHE A 33 -4.97 2.22 -12.70
N GLY A 34 -4.18 1.87 -13.72
CA GLY A 34 -2.72 1.87 -13.65
C GLY A 34 -2.08 3.28 -13.61
N LEU A 35 -2.63 4.25 -14.34
CA LEU A 35 -2.04 5.59 -14.48
C LEU A 35 -2.69 6.65 -13.59
N VAL A 36 -3.95 6.48 -13.21
CA VAL A 36 -4.70 7.51 -12.45
C VAL A 36 -5.02 7.03 -11.04
N SER A 37 -5.62 5.84 -10.89
CA SER A 37 -6.10 5.38 -9.58
C SER A 37 -4.96 5.02 -8.62
N VAL A 38 -4.02 4.19 -9.06
CA VAL A 38 -2.97 3.67 -8.17
C VAL A 38 -1.92 4.73 -7.82
N PRO A 39 -1.47 5.61 -8.74
CA PRO A 39 -0.53 6.69 -8.40
C PRO A 39 -1.10 7.73 -7.42
N ASN A 40 -2.43 7.92 -7.40
CA ASN A 40 -3.10 8.85 -6.47
C ASN A 40 -3.45 8.22 -5.12
N ARG A 41 -3.07 6.97 -4.84
CA ARG A 41 -3.29 6.36 -3.53
C ARG A 41 -2.51 7.12 -2.46
N GLN A 42 -3.20 7.60 -1.43
CA GLN A 42 -2.56 8.14 -0.24
C GLN A 42 -1.99 7.00 0.59
N LEU A 43 -0.66 6.94 0.68
CA LEU A 43 0.01 6.06 1.62
C LEU A 43 -0.07 6.69 3.01
N ILE A 44 -0.50 5.89 3.99
CA ILE A 44 -0.52 6.32 5.39
C ILE A 44 0.93 6.58 5.84
N GLU A 45 1.82 5.62 5.58
CA GLU A 45 3.25 5.70 5.91
C GLU A 45 4.08 6.41 4.82
N LYS A 46 3.68 7.63 4.44
CA LYS A 46 4.42 8.46 3.48
C LYS A 46 5.65 9.11 4.12
N VAL A 47 6.68 9.39 3.31
CA VAL A 47 7.82 10.22 3.76
C VAL A 47 7.37 11.68 3.88
N ASP A 48 7.13 12.15 5.10
CA ASP A 48 6.74 13.54 5.38
C ASP A 48 7.80 14.25 6.23
N PRO A 49 8.74 14.99 5.59
CA PRO A 49 9.81 15.67 6.32
C PRO A 49 9.28 16.74 7.28
N TYR A 50 8.15 17.37 6.98
CA TYR A 50 7.59 18.41 7.83
C TYR A 50 6.97 17.81 9.10
N ALA A 51 6.27 16.69 8.97
CA ALA A 51 5.73 15.96 10.12
C ALA A 51 6.85 15.51 11.07
N ILE A 52 7.90 14.84 10.54
CA ILE A 52 9.02 14.34 11.34
C ILE A 52 9.77 15.50 12.04
N ASN A 53 10.04 16.60 11.33
CA ASN A 53 10.69 17.77 11.95
C ASN A 53 9.80 18.41 13.03
N GLY A 54 8.48 18.45 12.82
CA GLY A 54 7.52 18.95 13.79
C GLY A 54 7.50 18.12 15.06
N GLU A 55 7.45 16.80 14.94
CA GLU A 55 7.54 15.85 16.04
C GLU A 55 8.85 15.96 16.79
N TYR A 56 9.98 15.93 16.07
CA TYR A 56 11.31 16.10 16.64
C TYR A 56 11.40 17.36 17.52
N ARG A 57 10.90 18.50 17.03
CA ARG A 57 10.91 19.76 17.79
C ARG A 57 10.02 19.68 19.03
N ARG A 58 8.80 19.12 18.91
CA ARG A 58 7.88 18.97 20.05
C ARG A 58 8.46 18.06 21.13
N TYR A 59 9.00 16.91 20.75
CA TYR A 59 9.62 15.96 21.68
C TYR A 59 10.87 16.53 22.33
N THR A 60 11.71 17.27 21.60
CA THR A 60 12.87 17.95 22.19
C THR A 60 12.44 18.97 23.24
N LEU A 61 11.45 19.81 22.94
CA LEU A 61 10.95 20.82 23.88
C LEU A 61 10.33 20.18 25.12
N PHE A 62 9.54 19.13 24.94
CA PHE A 62 8.91 18.43 26.04
C PHE A 62 9.94 17.68 26.91
N LEU A 63 10.92 17.01 26.30
CA LEU A 63 12.01 16.34 27.01
C LEU A 63 12.84 17.32 27.84
N ASN A 64 13.17 18.49 27.30
CA ASN A 64 13.88 19.53 28.04
C ASN A 64 13.07 19.99 29.25
N LYS A 65 11.76 20.25 29.06
CA LYS A 65 10.86 20.63 30.16
C LYS A 65 10.77 19.54 31.22
N ALA A 66 10.62 18.28 30.81
CA ALA A 66 10.56 17.13 31.70
C ALA A 66 11.86 17.00 32.52
N THR A 67 13.01 17.09 31.86
CA THR A 67 14.34 16.96 32.48
C THR A 67 14.56 18.06 33.52
N THR A 68 14.29 19.32 33.17
CA THR A 68 14.41 20.45 34.11
C THR A 68 13.51 20.24 35.33
N LYS A 69 12.24 19.88 35.11
CA LYS A 69 11.28 19.77 36.19
C LYS A 69 11.58 18.59 37.12
N ILE A 70 12.06 17.46 36.60
CA ILE A 70 12.53 16.34 37.45
C ILE A 70 13.77 16.74 38.25
N LYS A 71 14.73 17.45 37.63
CA LYS A 71 15.92 17.93 38.34
C LYS A 71 15.56 18.88 39.49
N GLU A 72 14.64 19.82 39.26
CA GLU A 72 14.13 20.72 40.31
C GLU A 72 13.49 19.96 41.48
N MET A 73 12.71 18.91 41.20
CA MET A 73 12.12 18.05 42.25
C MET A 73 13.19 17.30 43.06
N GLN A 74 14.24 16.79 42.40
CA GLN A 74 15.34 16.10 43.07
C GLN A 74 16.14 17.05 43.97
N GLU A 75 16.33 18.29 43.55
CA GLU A 75 17.04 19.32 44.31
C GLU A 75 16.22 19.91 45.46
N SER A 76 14.90 20.00 45.33
CA SER A 76 14.01 20.60 46.34
C SER A 76 13.87 19.78 47.63
N LYS A 77 14.32 18.52 47.64
CA LYS A 77 14.17 17.54 48.75
C LYS A 77 12.73 17.38 49.25
N ASN A 78 11.74 17.80 48.46
CA ASN A 78 10.33 17.70 48.84
C ASN A 78 9.82 16.28 48.57
N THR A 79 9.77 15.46 49.61
CA THR A 79 9.43 14.02 49.53
C THR A 79 7.99 13.73 49.10
N HIS A 80 7.14 14.74 48.91
CA HIS A 80 5.74 14.59 48.51
C HIS A 80 5.46 14.93 47.03
N GLU A 81 6.45 15.43 46.28
CA GLU A 81 6.26 15.76 44.85
C GLU A 81 6.51 14.50 44.00
N VAL A 82 5.43 13.86 43.53
CA VAL A 82 5.51 12.70 42.64
C VAL A 82 5.72 13.19 41.20
N PRO A 83 6.73 12.69 40.46
CA PRO A 83 6.95 13.08 39.08
C PRO A 83 5.74 12.75 38.21
N ASN A 84 5.34 13.70 37.35
CA ASN A 84 4.31 13.46 36.34
C ASN A 84 4.72 12.26 35.46
N GLU A 85 3.83 11.28 35.30
CA GLU A 85 4.09 10.05 34.54
C GLU A 85 4.52 10.33 33.09
N GLY A 86 3.96 11.36 32.46
CA GLY A 86 4.35 11.79 31.12
C GLY A 86 5.79 12.31 31.07
N TYR A 87 6.28 12.98 32.11
CA TYR A 87 7.69 13.40 32.19
C TYR A 87 8.63 12.21 32.36
N VAL A 88 8.28 11.27 33.23
CA VAL A 88 9.05 10.03 33.41
C VAL A 88 9.09 9.23 32.10
N ASN A 89 7.96 9.10 31.43
CA ASN A 89 7.83 8.40 30.16
C ASN A 89 8.66 9.08 29.06
N ALA A 90 8.59 10.41 28.94
CA ALA A 90 9.36 11.14 27.94
C ALA A 90 10.88 11.00 28.16
N ILE A 91 11.35 11.06 29.41
CA ILE A 91 12.77 10.85 29.71
C ILE A 91 13.21 9.43 29.36
N LYS A 92 12.34 8.44 29.54
CA LYS A 92 12.61 7.04 29.18
C LYS A 92 12.63 6.82 27.66
N THR A 93 11.71 7.43 26.92
CA THR A 93 11.42 7.03 25.52
C THR A 93 11.91 8.02 24.46
N TYR A 94 11.83 9.33 24.73
CA TYR A 94 12.15 10.34 23.72
C TYR A 94 13.62 10.39 23.29
N PRO A 95 14.63 10.05 24.13
CA PRO A 95 16.01 10.01 23.66
C PRO A 95 16.22 9.09 22.45
N ASP A 96 15.63 7.89 22.46
CA ASP A 96 15.73 6.94 21.35
C ASP A 96 14.98 7.44 20.11
N ILE A 97 13.75 7.92 20.29
CA ILE A 97 12.91 8.45 19.20
C ILE A 97 13.60 9.64 18.52
N LEU A 98 14.09 10.60 19.31
CA LEU A 98 14.81 11.77 18.80
C LEU A 98 16.08 11.36 18.05
N ASN A 99 16.82 10.36 18.54
CA ASN A 99 17.98 9.84 17.84
C ASN A 99 17.59 9.28 16.46
N PHE A 100 16.53 8.48 16.38
CA PHE A 100 16.04 7.95 15.11
C PHE A 100 15.57 9.06 14.17
N ASP A 101 14.77 10.00 14.66
CA ASP A 101 14.24 11.10 13.86
C ASP A 101 15.33 12.02 13.33
N LYS A 102 16.38 12.29 14.12
CA LYS A 102 17.54 13.04 13.66
C LYS A 102 18.19 12.40 12.43
N HIS A 103 18.41 11.08 12.46
CA HIS A 103 18.97 10.36 11.32
C HIS A 103 18.00 10.30 10.14
N ARG A 104 16.69 10.13 10.38
CA ARG A 104 15.66 10.17 9.31
C ARG A 104 15.66 11.53 8.61
N ILE A 105 15.67 12.63 9.37
CA ILE A 105 15.71 14.00 8.85
C ILE A 105 16.99 14.26 8.05
N ASN A 106 18.15 13.85 8.60
CA ASN A 106 19.44 14.02 7.92
C ASN A 106 19.52 13.20 6.64
N GLY A 107 19.03 11.96 6.66
CA GLY A 107 18.93 11.09 5.49
C GLY A 107 18.11 11.72 4.38
N ILE A 108 16.95 12.30 4.71
CA ILE A 108 16.12 13.03 3.74
C ILE A 108 16.89 14.23 3.17
N LYS A 109 17.49 15.08 4.01
CA LYS A 109 18.21 16.29 3.59
C LYS A 109 19.40 15.98 2.67
N ALA A 110 20.11 14.89 2.95
CA ALA A 110 21.27 14.47 2.18
C ALA A 110 20.92 13.57 0.98
N ASN A 111 19.63 13.30 0.71
CA ASN A 111 19.19 12.24 -0.21
C ASN A 111 19.81 10.85 0.09
N ASN A 112 20.24 10.63 1.33
CA ASN A 112 20.74 9.36 1.83
C ASN A 112 19.56 8.48 2.27
N TRP A 113 18.87 7.92 1.28
CA TRP A 113 17.70 7.06 1.49
C TRP A 113 18.04 5.77 2.24
N LYS A 114 19.31 5.34 2.22
CA LYS A 114 19.77 4.18 2.99
C LYS A 114 19.78 4.46 4.49
N GLU A 115 20.28 5.62 4.90
CA GLU A 115 20.20 6.06 6.29
C GLU A 115 18.74 6.24 6.72
N TYR A 116 17.91 6.85 5.86
CA TYR A 116 16.48 7.02 6.15
C TYR A 116 15.78 5.68 6.44
N VAL A 117 15.95 4.66 5.59
CA VAL A 117 15.26 3.36 5.79
C VAL A 117 15.77 2.60 7.01
N ILE A 118 17.08 2.66 7.29
CA ILE A 118 17.66 2.00 8.48
C ILE A 118 17.03 2.56 9.76
N TYR A 119 17.00 3.89 9.88
CA TYR A 119 16.47 4.52 11.09
C TYR A 119 14.95 4.56 11.13
N SER A 120 14.27 4.56 9.99
CA SER A 120 12.83 4.38 9.95
C SER A 120 12.43 2.98 10.41
N SER A 121 13.10 1.91 9.97
CA SER A 121 12.84 0.54 10.46
C SER A 121 12.96 0.45 11.99
N LYS A 122 14.03 1.03 12.56
CA LYS A 122 14.21 1.10 14.03
C LYS A 122 13.08 1.87 14.71
N TRP A 123 12.71 3.02 14.16
CA TRP A 123 11.63 3.85 14.68
C TRP A 123 10.30 3.10 14.69
N TYR A 124 9.91 2.46 13.58
CA TYR A 124 8.65 1.70 13.51
C TYR A 124 8.62 0.56 14.53
N LYS A 125 9.69 -0.24 14.65
CA LYS A 125 9.77 -1.33 15.64
C LYS A 125 9.67 -0.81 17.07
N TYR A 126 10.35 0.28 17.36
CA TYR A 126 10.38 0.85 18.71
C TYR A 126 9.02 1.43 19.09
N VAL A 127 8.43 2.25 18.22
CA VAL A 127 7.12 2.86 18.47
C VAL A 127 6.00 1.81 18.50
N ASP A 128 6.05 0.80 17.63
CA ASP A 128 5.14 -0.36 17.67
C ASP A 128 5.23 -1.09 19.02
N HIS A 129 6.46 -1.36 19.49
CA HIS A 129 6.66 -1.99 20.79
C HIS A 129 6.08 -1.14 21.93
N LEU A 130 6.30 0.18 21.93
CA LEU A 130 5.75 1.09 22.93
C LEU A 130 4.21 1.07 22.93
N ILE A 131 3.58 1.10 21.76
CA ILE A 131 2.11 1.16 21.64
C ILE A 131 1.48 -0.20 21.92
N PHE A 132 1.98 -1.26 21.29
CA PHE A 132 1.32 -2.57 21.29
C PHE A 132 1.73 -3.45 22.47
N VAL A 133 3.01 -3.47 22.84
CA VAL A 133 3.53 -4.36 23.89
C VAL A 133 3.52 -3.68 25.26
N ASP A 134 4.05 -2.46 25.35
CA ASP A 134 4.09 -1.70 26.60
C ASP A 134 2.74 -1.02 26.93
N GLU A 135 1.80 -1.04 25.99
CA GLU A 135 0.49 -0.36 26.08
C GLU A 135 0.61 1.12 26.48
N ASN A 136 1.67 1.78 26.03
CA ASN A 136 2.00 3.13 26.45
C ASN A 136 1.01 4.13 25.84
N GLN A 137 0.08 4.62 26.65
CA GLN A 137 -0.97 5.56 26.26
C GLN A 137 -0.48 6.93 25.77
N GLN A 138 0.82 7.23 25.92
CA GLN A 138 1.43 8.45 25.37
C GLN A 138 1.70 8.37 23.87
N PHE A 139 1.64 7.16 23.29
CA PHE A 139 1.85 6.92 21.87
C PHE A 139 0.59 6.32 21.24
N LEU A 140 0.33 6.71 20.01
CA LEU A 140 -0.85 6.30 19.25
C LEU A 140 -0.44 6.03 17.80
N TYR A 141 -1.13 5.09 17.17
CA TYR A 141 -1.00 4.89 15.74
C TYR A 141 -1.59 6.11 14.99
N PRO A 142 -1.21 6.30 13.71
CA PRO A 142 -1.84 7.32 12.88
C PRO A 142 -3.37 7.18 12.85
N VAL A 143 -4.08 8.30 12.92
CA VAL A 143 -5.56 8.36 12.97
C VAL A 143 -6.22 7.65 11.78
N GLN A 144 -5.49 7.48 10.67
CA GLN A 144 -5.95 6.75 9.49
C GLN A 144 -6.27 5.28 9.78
N TYR A 145 -5.71 4.70 10.84
CA TYR A 145 -6.03 3.33 11.28
C TYR A 145 -7.30 3.25 12.13
N TYR A 146 -7.88 4.38 12.55
CA TYR A 146 -8.97 4.46 13.53
C TYR A 146 -10.35 4.30 12.87
N GLN A 147 -10.38 3.69 11.68
CA GLN A 147 -11.60 3.56 10.89
C GLN A 147 -12.52 2.44 11.38
N ASN A 148 -11.98 1.48 12.14
CA ASN A 148 -12.69 0.32 12.66
C ASN A 148 -12.30 0.06 14.12
N ASP A 149 -13.05 -0.81 14.81
CA ASP A 149 -12.80 -1.19 16.20
C ASP A 149 -11.44 -1.89 16.43
N ASN A 150 -10.82 -2.41 15.36
CA ASN A 150 -9.52 -3.12 15.39
C ASN A 150 -8.32 -2.21 15.05
N TYR A 151 -8.41 -0.92 15.34
CA TYR A 151 -7.40 0.07 14.95
C TYR A 151 -6.00 -0.24 15.51
N ARG A 152 -5.92 -0.91 16.67
CA ARG A 152 -4.67 -1.24 17.34
C ARG A 152 -3.95 -2.39 16.62
N GLU A 153 -4.69 -3.40 16.18
CA GLU A 153 -4.20 -4.51 15.37
C GLU A 153 -3.82 -4.04 13.96
N ASP A 154 -4.66 -3.21 13.33
CA ASP A 154 -4.39 -2.67 12.00
C ASP A 154 -3.11 -1.83 11.99
N GLY A 155 -2.93 -0.96 13.00
CA GLY A 155 -1.72 -0.19 13.20
C GLY A 155 -0.49 -1.06 13.45
N HIS A 156 -0.63 -2.08 14.32
CA HIS A 156 0.44 -3.03 14.63
C HIS A 156 0.95 -3.77 13.39
N PHE A 157 0.04 -4.39 12.63
CA PHE A 157 0.42 -5.10 11.41
C PHE A 157 1.01 -4.16 10.35
N ALA A 158 0.50 -2.93 10.25
CA ALA A 158 1.04 -1.95 9.31
C ALA A 158 2.46 -1.50 9.70
N TYR A 159 2.72 -1.24 10.98
CA TYR A 159 4.05 -0.87 11.48
C TYR A 159 5.05 -2.02 11.30
N GLN A 160 4.65 -3.26 11.59
CA GLN A 160 5.48 -4.45 11.33
C GLN A 160 5.79 -4.60 9.84
N ARG A 161 4.79 -4.50 8.97
CA ARG A 161 4.98 -4.57 7.51
C ARG A 161 6.00 -3.51 7.05
N THR A 162 5.83 -2.28 7.52
CA THR A 162 6.68 -1.14 7.12
C THR A 162 8.10 -1.30 7.62
N ALA A 163 8.28 -1.76 8.87
CA ALA A 163 9.59 -2.09 9.41
C ALA A 163 10.30 -3.19 8.61
N HIS A 164 9.60 -4.28 8.28
CA HIS A 164 10.15 -5.36 7.45
C HIS A 164 10.49 -4.92 6.04
N PHE A 165 9.66 -4.07 5.44
CA PHE A 165 9.91 -3.47 4.15
C PHE A 165 11.20 -2.64 4.17
N TYR A 166 11.37 -1.77 5.16
CA TYR A 166 12.58 -0.96 5.31
C TYR A 166 13.83 -1.76 5.67
N ASP A 167 13.71 -2.84 6.45
CA ASP A 167 14.81 -3.79 6.67
C ASP A 167 15.26 -4.44 5.35
N ALA A 168 14.31 -4.82 4.50
CA ALA A 168 14.62 -5.39 3.19
C ALA A 168 15.31 -4.37 2.28
N LEU A 169 14.82 -3.12 2.26
CA LEU A 169 15.48 -2.03 1.53
C LEU A 169 16.89 -1.73 2.06
N ALA A 170 17.08 -1.72 3.38
CA ALA A 170 18.37 -1.46 4.00
C ALA A 170 19.43 -2.52 3.62
N LYS A 171 19.01 -3.78 3.46
CA LYS A 171 19.85 -4.91 3.02
C LYS A 171 20.06 -4.94 1.50
N SER A 172 19.27 -4.19 0.73
CA SER A 172 19.40 -4.12 -0.72
C SER A 172 20.74 -3.50 -1.14
N LYS A 173 21.30 -4.02 -2.23
CA LYS A 173 22.46 -3.43 -2.92
C LYS A 173 22.08 -2.35 -3.92
N GLN A 174 20.79 -2.20 -4.23
CA GLN A 174 20.32 -1.23 -5.21
C GLN A 174 20.36 0.20 -4.64
N PRO A 175 20.64 1.21 -5.48
CA PRO A 175 20.55 2.60 -5.07
C PRO A 175 19.10 2.92 -4.70
N LEU A 176 18.91 3.38 -3.47
CA LEU A 176 17.59 3.73 -2.95
C LEU A 176 17.21 5.15 -3.37
N THR A 177 15.95 5.32 -3.76
CA THR A 177 15.36 6.61 -4.12
C THR A 177 14.07 6.82 -3.33
N LYS A 178 13.61 8.07 -3.24
CA LYS A 178 12.34 8.40 -2.58
C LYS A 178 11.17 7.56 -3.10
N ASN A 179 11.10 7.33 -4.41
CA ASN A 179 10.01 6.57 -5.03
C ASN A 179 10.02 5.10 -4.61
N ILE A 180 11.19 4.51 -4.38
CA ILE A 180 11.31 3.13 -3.86
C ILE A 180 10.84 3.09 -2.41
N VAL A 181 11.28 4.05 -1.60
CA VAL A 181 10.92 4.15 -0.17
C VAL A 181 9.43 4.39 0.02
N GLU A 182 8.81 5.22 -0.81
CA GLU A 182 7.36 5.46 -0.79
C GLU A 182 6.57 4.39 -1.54
N GLU A 183 7.14 3.24 -1.91
CA GLU A 183 6.42 2.19 -2.68
C GLU A 183 5.72 2.69 -3.97
N LYS A 184 6.20 3.80 -4.54
CA LYS A 184 5.64 4.47 -5.73
C LYS A 184 6.30 4.00 -7.04
N THR A 185 7.04 2.90 -7.03
CA THR A 185 7.60 2.36 -8.28
C THR A 185 6.50 1.70 -9.11
N THR A 186 6.64 1.79 -10.43
CA THR A 186 5.66 1.25 -11.40
C THR A 186 5.33 -0.22 -11.16
N SER A 187 6.30 -1.04 -10.74
CA SER A 187 6.07 -2.47 -10.43
C SER A 187 5.29 -2.69 -9.14
N GLN A 188 5.54 -1.89 -8.09
CA GLN A 188 4.78 -1.96 -6.83
C GLN A 188 3.34 -1.47 -7.02
N ILE A 189 3.17 -0.43 -7.83
CA ILE A 189 1.87 0.04 -8.32
C ILE A 189 1.15 -1.09 -9.07
N LEU A 190 1.82 -1.80 -9.98
CA LEU A 190 1.22 -2.92 -10.73
C LEU A 190 0.81 -4.08 -9.80
N GLN A 191 1.66 -4.47 -8.86
CA GLN A 191 1.39 -5.55 -7.91
C GLN A 191 0.20 -5.22 -7.02
N ASN A 192 0.15 -4.00 -6.49
CA ASN A 192 -0.96 -3.51 -5.67
C ASN A 192 -2.26 -3.32 -6.48
N SER A 193 -2.17 -3.13 -7.80
CA SER A 193 -3.33 -3.06 -8.70
C SER A 193 -4.01 -4.42 -8.86
N ILE A 194 -3.24 -5.52 -8.78
CA ILE A 194 -3.73 -6.90 -8.94
C ILE A 194 -4.42 -7.40 -7.67
N SER A 195 -4.06 -6.90 -6.49
CA SER A 195 -4.66 -7.36 -5.22
C SER A 195 -6.01 -6.71 -4.87
N GLY A 196 -6.59 -5.89 -5.75
CA GLY A 196 -7.82 -5.11 -5.48
C GLY A 196 -9.01 -5.45 -6.38
N TRP A 197 -9.96 -4.52 -6.46
CA TRP A 197 -11.18 -4.61 -7.31
C TRP A 197 -10.89 -4.93 -8.78
N THR A 198 -9.70 -4.62 -9.28
CA THR A 198 -9.24 -4.98 -10.63
C THR A 198 -9.34 -6.49 -10.90
N THR A 199 -9.07 -7.33 -9.90
CA THR A 199 -9.20 -8.80 -10.05
C THR A 199 -10.67 -9.22 -10.18
N LEU A 200 -11.59 -8.60 -9.43
CA LEU A 200 -13.02 -8.84 -9.58
C LEU A 200 -13.53 -8.42 -10.97
N ILE A 201 -13.04 -7.27 -11.48
CA ILE A 201 -13.37 -6.79 -12.83
C ILE A 201 -12.85 -7.75 -13.90
N LEU A 202 -11.61 -8.24 -13.76
CA LEU A 202 -11.03 -9.25 -14.65
C LEU A 202 -11.83 -10.56 -14.63
N ILE A 203 -12.25 -11.04 -13.46
CA ILE A 203 -13.09 -12.24 -13.33
C ILE A 203 -14.43 -12.02 -14.04
N LEU A 204 -15.07 -10.85 -13.87
CA LEU A 204 -16.33 -10.54 -14.52
C LEU A 204 -16.19 -10.53 -16.06
N PHE A 205 -15.08 -9.99 -16.58
CA PHE A 205 -14.77 -10.04 -18.01
C PHE A 205 -14.55 -11.47 -18.51
N VAL A 206 -13.83 -12.31 -17.75
CA VAL A 206 -13.64 -13.73 -18.10
C VAL A 206 -14.98 -14.47 -18.15
N VAL A 207 -15.89 -14.22 -17.20
CA VAL A 207 -17.23 -14.83 -17.18
C VAL A 207 -18.05 -14.40 -18.40
N LEU A 208 -18.05 -13.11 -18.75
CA LEU A 208 -18.75 -12.60 -19.93
C LEU A 208 -18.18 -13.17 -21.25
N PHE A 209 -16.85 -13.29 -21.34
CA PHE A 209 -16.19 -13.94 -22.49
C PHE A 209 -16.51 -15.44 -22.57
N ALA A 210 -16.50 -16.15 -21.44
CA ALA A 210 -16.83 -17.57 -21.38
C ALA A 210 -18.29 -17.83 -21.79
N ALA A 211 -19.22 -16.98 -21.36
CA ALA A 211 -20.63 -17.07 -21.72
C ALA A 211 -20.87 -16.89 -23.24
N ASP A 212 -20.19 -15.94 -23.90
CA ASP A 212 -20.32 -15.71 -25.36
C ASP A 212 -19.70 -16.85 -26.18
N ILE A 213 -18.60 -17.46 -25.70
CA ILE A 213 -17.99 -18.64 -26.34
C ILE A 213 -18.94 -19.85 -26.24
N VAL A 214 -19.51 -20.11 -25.07
CA VAL A 214 -20.42 -21.25 -24.85
C VAL A 214 -21.69 -21.10 -25.68
N THR A 215 -22.33 -19.93 -25.67
CA THR A 215 -23.56 -19.69 -26.46
C THR A 215 -23.31 -19.77 -27.97
N ARG A 216 -22.20 -19.22 -28.49
CA ARG A 216 -21.87 -19.37 -29.92
C ARG A 216 -21.51 -20.80 -30.30
N SER A 217 -20.86 -21.55 -29.41
CA SER A 217 -20.56 -22.96 -29.66
C SER A 217 -21.84 -23.79 -29.80
N GLN A 218 -22.87 -23.51 -29.00
CA GLN A 218 -24.17 -24.16 -29.09
C GLN A 218 -24.91 -23.81 -30.39
N ILE A 219 -24.84 -22.55 -30.85
CA ILE A 219 -25.44 -22.12 -32.13
C ILE A 219 -24.75 -22.79 -33.32
N LEU A 220 -23.42 -22.90 -33.30
CA LEU A 220 -22.69 -23.62 -34.37
C LEU A 220 -23.06 -25.11 -34.38
N PHE A 221 -23.18 -25.74 -33.21
CA PHE A 221 -23.58 -27.14 -33.09
C PHE A 221 -25.03 -27.40 -33.56
N SER A 222 -25.94 -26.45 -33.35
CA SER A 222 -27.34 -26.59 -33.79
C SER A 222 -27.53 -26.37 -35.29
N VAL A 223 -26.77 -25.44 -35.90
CA VAL A 223 -26.75 -25.24 -37.36
C VAL A 223 -26.17 -26.46 -38.09
N GLU A 224 -25.20 -27.14 -37.50
CA GLU A 224 -24.59 -28.35 -38.08
C GLU A 224 -25.54 -29.57 -38.03
N ARG A 225 -26.49 -29.61 -37.08
CA ARG A 225 -27.53 -30.65 -37.00
C ARG A 225 -28.78 -30.37 -37.84
N TYR A 226 -29.07 -29.10 -38.15
CA TYR A 226 -30.22 -28.72 -38.98
C TYR A 226 -29.80 -27.69 -40.05
N PRO A 227 -29.28 -28.13 -41.21
CA PRO A 227 -29.04 -27.22 -42.31
C PRO A 227 -30.37 -26.69 -42.82
N ILE A 228 -30.64 -25.41 -42.59
CA ILE A 228 -31.78 -24.71 -43.19
C ILE A 228 -31.56 -24.69 -44.70
N LYS A 229 -32.36 -25.48 -45.44
CA LYS A 229 -32.40 -25.45 -46.90
C LYS A 229 -32.90 -24.06 -47.35
N GLN A 230 -32.01 -23.18 -47.75
CA GLN A 230 -32.36 -22.00 -48.55
C GLN A 230 -32.66 -22.48 -49.98
N LYS A 231 -33.95 -22.54 -50.32
CA LYS A 231 -34.44 -22.80 -51.67
C LYS A 231 -34.48 -21.46 -52.41
N TYR A 232 -33.52 -21.24 -53.31
CA TYR A 232 -33.62 -20.19 -54.32
C TYR A 232 -34.80 -20.51 -55.24
N TYR A 233 -35.77 -19.60 -55.34
CA TYR A 233 -36.68 -19.55 -56.49
C TYR A 233 -36.24 -18.37 -57.37
N SER A 234 -35.62 -18.70 -58.49
CA SER A 234 -35.66 -17.89 -59.70
C SER A 234 -37.03 -18.11 -60.35
N LEU A 235 -37.75 -17.02 -60.64
CA LEU A 235 -38.83 -17.02 -61.62
C LEU A 235 -38.59 -15.84 -62.55
N ASP A 236 -38.56 -16.17 -63.83
CA ASP A 236 -38.68 -15.26 -64.98
C ASP A 236 -39.92 -14.35 -64.87
#